data_AF-A0A1S2KQT2-F1
#
_entry.id   AF-A0A1S2KQT2-F1
#
_cell.length_a   1.000
_cell.length_b   1.000
_cell.length_c   1.000
_cell.angle_alpha   90.00
_cell.angle_beta   90.00
_cell.angle_gamma   90.00
#
_symmetry.space_group_name_H-M   'P 1'
#
loop_
_entity.id
_entity.type
_entity.pdbx_description
1 polymer ?
#
loop_
_entity_poly.entity_id
_entity_poly.type
_entity_poly.pdbx_seq_one_letter_code
_entity_poly.pdbx_strand_id
1 'polypeptide(L)'
;MERLRSAHGEPAALLRNRFPAGLLGPDGGRGETTGLYRLMRRAGIAPHSARQTVDARTAADAEAELLGEPAGAPVLTVERTTYDEPGRPVESGSHVHRASRYTFEFQLLARGQGPPPGGGPGVPPGHGP
;
A
#
# COMPACT_ATOMS: atom_id res chain seq x y z
N MET A 1 -2.71 -4.14 -16.02
CA MET A 1 -1.95 -2.90 -16.20
C MET A 1 -0.54 -3.12 -15.70
N GLU A 2 0.47 -2.65 -16.44
CA GLU A 2 1.88 -2.68 -16.03
C GLU A 2 2.49 -1.28 -16.17
N ARG A 3 3.32 -0.88 -15.20
CA ARG A 3 3.94 0.45 -15.15
C ARG A 3 5.35 0.38 -14.57
N LEU A 4 6.32 0.96 -15.27
CA LEU A 4 7.62 1.28 -14.72
C LEU A 4 7.56 2.66 -14.05
N ARG A 5 7.89 2.75 -12.77
CA ARG A 5 8.04 4.02 -12.05
C ARG A 5 9.50 4.40 -11.99
N SER A 6 9.77 5.65 -12.30
CA SER A 6 11.09 6.25 -12.13
C SER A 6 11.10 7.21 -10.94
N ALA A 7 12.24 7.29 -10.26
CA ALA A 7 12.55 8.29 -9.25
C ALA A 7 13.85 8.98 -9.63
N HIS A 8 13.86 10.31 -9.69
CA HIS A 8 15.02 11.10 -10.14
C HIS A 8 15.57 10.68 -11.52
N GLY A 9 14.68 10.31 -12.44
CA GLY A 9 15.05 9.87 -13.80
C GLY A 9 15.43 8.39 -13.93
N GLU A 10 15.66 7.70 -12.83
CA GLU A 10 16.09 6.29 -12.81
C GLU A 10 14.91 5.34 -12.55
N PRO A 11 14.84 4.16 -13.20
CA PRO A 11 13.87 3.14 -12.84
C PRO A 11 13.97 2.78 -11.35
N ALA A 12 12.83 2.73 -10.67
CA ALA A 12 12.76 2.49 -9.23
C ALA A 12 11.87 1.29 -8.89
N ALA A 13 10.78 1.08 -9.64
CA ALA A 13 9.85 -0.01 -9.39
C ALA A 13 9.08 -0.43 -10.64
N LEU A 14 8.84 -1.74 -10.77
CA LEU A 14 7.93 -2.33 -11.74
C LEU A 14 6.62 -2.68 -11.04
N LEU A 15 5.51 -2.09 -11.47
CA LEU A 15 4.20 -2.27 -10.88
C LEU A 15 3.27 -3.01 -11.83
N ARG A 16 2.83 -4.21 -11.44
CA ARG A 16 1.75 -4.92 -12.13
C ARG A 16 0.49 -4.85 -11.28
N ASN A 17 -0.61 -4.42 -11.87
CA ASN A 17 -1.92 -4.37 -11.22
C ASN A 17 -2.95 -5.08 -12.10
N ARG A 18 -3.71 -5.98 -11.49
CA ARG A 18 -4.86 -6.69 -12.04
C ARG A 18 -6.13 -6.17 -11.39
N PHE A 19 -7.18 -6.07 -12.18
CA PHE A 19 -8.48 -5.54 -11.77
C PHE A 19 -9.59 -6.44 -12.31
N PRO A 20 -10.78 -6.45 -11.67
CA PRO A 20 -11.99 -6.98 -12.28
C PRO A 20 -12.21 -6.46 -13.70
N ALA A 21 -12.76 -7.29 -14.57
CA ALA A 21 -13.06 -6.91 -15.95
C ALA A 21 -14.07 -5.74 -16.00
N GLY A 22 -13.90 -4.84 -16.96
CA GLY A 22 -14.76 -3.66 -17.14
C GLY A 22 -14.51 -2.51 -16.15
N LEU A 23 -13.56 -2.68 -15.21
CA LEU A 23 -13.30 -1.68 -14.18
C LEU A 23 -12.50 -0.48 -14.69
N LEU A 24 -11.47 -0.74 -15.48
CA LEU A 24 -10.75 0.32 -16.16
C LEU A 24 -11.51 0.64 -17.45
N GLY A 25 -11.82 1.91 -17.66
CA GLY A 25 -12.33 2.39 -18.95
C GLY A 25 -11.36 2.07 -20.09
N PRO A 26 -11.75 2.34 -21.35
CA PRO A 26 -10.98 1.94 -22.55
C PRO A 26 -9.51 2.40 -22.54
N ASP A 27 -9.20 3.50 -21.83
CA ASP A 27 -7.83 4.02 -21.72
C ASP A 27 -6.94 3.21 -20.76
N GLY A 28 -7.49 2.24 -20.01
CA GLY A 28 -6.73 1.36 -19.12
C GLY A 28 -5.96 2.09 -18.00
N GLY A 29 -6.37 3.32 -17.68
CA GLY A 29 -5.64 4.20 -16.74
C GLY A 29 -4.40 4.89 -17.34
N ARG A 30 -4.24 4.92 -18.67
CA ARG A 30 -3.20 5.70 -19.36
C ARG A 30 -3.31 7.18 -18.97
N GLY A 31 -2.18 7.78 -18.60
CA GLY A 31 -2.08 9.20 -18.25
C GLY A 31 -2.26 9.52 -16.76
N GLU A 32 -2.69 8.58 -15.92
CA GLU A 32 -2.77 8.83 -14.48
C GLU A 32 -1.40 8.70 -13.79
N THR A 33 -0.68 9.82 -13.74
CA THR A 33 0.44 10.05 -12.81
C THR A 33 -0.02 10.18 -11.35
N THR A 34 -1.33 10.33 -11.15
CA THR A 34 -1.97 10.80 -9.92
C THR A 34 -2.36 9.71 -8.91
N GLY A 35 -1.95 8.46 -9.18
CA GLY A 35 -1.96 7.36 -8.23
C GLY A 35 -3.18 6.43 -8.37
N LEU A 36 -2.93 5.13 -8.22
CA LEU A 36 -3.90 4.04 -8.37
C LEU A 36 -5.26 4.27 -7.66
N TYR A 37 -5.22 4.83 -6.45
CA TYR A 37 -6.43 5.11 -5.67
C TYR A 37 -7.34 6.16 -6.32
N ARG A 38 -6.77 7.12 -7.07
CA ARG A 38 -7.55 8.12 -7.78
C ARG A 38 -8.29 7.50 -8.97
N LEU A 39 -7.60 6.63 -9.72
CA LEU A 39 -8.17 5.83 -10.81
C LEU A 39 -9.38 5.01 -10.31
N MET A 40 -9.20 4.30 -9.19
CA MET A 40 -10.27 3.51 -8.58
C MET A 40 -11.50 4.34 -8.22
N ARG A 41 -11.29 5.51 -7.57
CA ARG A 41 -12.40 6.40 -7.21
C ARG A 41 -13.13 6.94 -8.43
N ARG A 42 -12.41 7.30 -9.50
CA ARG A 42 -13.04 7.73 -10.76
C ARG A 42 -13.87 6.63 -11.41
N ALA A 43 -13.46 5.38 -11.24
CA ALA A 43 -14.20 4.20 -11.69
C ALA A 43 -15.37 3.81 -10.75
N GLY A 44 -15.69 4.63 -9.74
CA GLY A 44 -16.79 4.37 -8.80
C GLY A 44 -16.46 3.33 -7.71
N ILE A 45 -15.19 2.97 -7.55
CA ILE A 45 -14.76 2.09 -6.46
C ILE A 45 -14.26 2.94 -5.30
N ALA A 46 -14.76 2.62 -4.11
CA ALA A 46 -14.21 3.12 -2.86
C ALA A 46 -13.34 2.03 -2.23
N PRO A 47 -11.99 2.15 -2.29
CA PRO A 47 -11.10 1.26 -1.55
C PRO A 47 -11.37 1.42 -0.05
N HIS A 48 -11.71 0.32 0.61
CA HIS A 48 -12.05 0.30 2.02
C HIS A 48 -10.90 -0.24 2.87
N SER A 49 -10.29 -1.34 2.43
CA SER A 49 -9.15 -1.95 3.11
C SER A 49 -8.16 -2.56 2.12
N ALA A 50 -6.95 -2.85 2.56
CA ALA A 50 -5.96 -3.57 1.77
C ALA A 50 -5.12 -4.49 2.65
N ARG A 51 -4.80 -5.66 2.10
CA ARG A 51 -3.79 -6.57 2.66
C ARG A 51 -2.56 -6.51 1.78
N GLN A 52 -1.39 -6.33 2.38
CA GLN A 52 -0.12 -6.36 1.67
C GLN A 52 0.87 -7.27 2.39
N THR A 53 1.69 -7.97 1.60
CA THR A 53 2.82 -8.75 2.04
C THR A 53 4.07 -8.17 1.38
N VAL A 54 5.07 -7.85 2.19
CA VAL A 54 6.38 -7.36 1.74
C VAL A 54 7.39 -8.49 1.92
N ASP A 55 8.18 -8.75 0.90
CA ASP A 55 9.20 -9.81 0.89
C ASP A 55 10.46 -9.32 0.14
N ALA A 56 11.53 -10.10 0.15
CA ALA A 56 12.76 -9.85 -0.58
C ALA A 56 13.23 -11.12 -1.30
N ARG A 57 13.69 -10.95 -2.54
CA ARG A 57 14.28 -12.04 -3.34
C ARG A 57 15.30 -11.50 -4.34
N THR A 58 15.94 -12.39 -5.08
CA THR A 58 16.70 -12.01 -6.27
C THR A 58 15.76 -11.64 -7.41
N ALA A 59 16.11 -10.60 -8.17
CA ALA A 59 15.39 -10.22 -9.38
C ALA A 59 15.50 -11.32 -10.44
N ALA A 60 14.40 -11.56 -11.15
CA ALA A 60 14.46 -12.30 -12.40
C ALA A 60 15.15 -11.44 -13.48
N ASP A 61 15.74 -12.06 -14.50
CA ASP A 61 16.54 -11.35 -15.51
C ASP A 61 15.77 -10.19 -16.18
N ALA A 62 14.51 -10.41 -16.56
CA ALA A 62 13.67 -9.38 -17.15
C ALA A 62 13.34 -8.23 -16.18
N GLU A 63 13.27 -8.50 -14.87
CA GLU A 63 13.06 -7.45 -13.86
C GLU A 63 14.33 -6.64 -13.65
N ALA A 64 15.49 -7.31 -13.60
CA ALA A 64 16.80 -6.67 -13.46
C ALA A 64 17.06 -5.72 -14.64
N GLU A 65 16.81 -6.18 -15.87
CA GLU A 65 16.95 -5.37 -17.09
C GLU A 65 16.05 -4.12 -17.04
N LEU A 66 14.76 -4.29 -16.76
CA LEU A 66 13.81 -3.18 -16.68
C LEU A 66 14.14 -2.18 -15.55
N LEU A 67 14.74 -2.65 -14.47
CA LEU A 67 15.13 -1.82 -13.32
C LEU A 67 16.54 -1.23 -13.46
N GLY A 68 17.29 -1.58 -14.50
CA GLY A 68 18.69 -1.17 -14.66
C GLY A 68 19.59 -1.69 -13.53
N GLU A 69 19.35 -2.93 -13.09
CA GLU A 69 20.13 -3.63 -12.07
C GLU A 69 20.88 -4.82 -12.67
N PRO A 70 22.00 -5.25 -12.06
CA PRO A 70 22.66 -6.49 -12.44
C PRO A 70 21.74 -7.72 -12.29
N ALA A 71 21.97 -8.76 -13.09
CA ALA A 71 21.27 -10.04 -12.94
C ALA A 71 21.44 -10.58 -11.50
N GLY A 72 20.34 -11.06 -10.92
CA GLY A 72 20.31 -11.57 -9.55
C GLY A 72 20.40 -10.49 -8.45
N ALA A 73 20.33 -9.20 -8.78
CA ALA A 73 20.30 -8.14 -7.78
C ALA A 73 19.14 -8.32 -6.77
N PRO A 74 19.32 -7.92 -5.50
CA PRO A 74 18.26 -7.99 -4.52
C PRO A 74 17.13 -7.01 -4.85
N VAL A 75 15.90 -7.48 -4.74
CA VAL A 75 14.69 -6.68 -4.90
C VAL A 75 13.76 -6.87 -3.72
N LEU A 76 13.01 -5.82 -3.42
CA LEU A 76 11.87 -5.89 -2.50
C LEU A 76 10.62 -6.13 -3.33
N THR A 77 9.77 -7.05 -2.88
CA THR A 77 8.52 -7.39 -3.55
C THR A 77 7.34 -7.05 -2.68
N VAL A 78 6.23 -6.64 -3.30
CA VAL A 78 4.97 -6.38 -2.62
C VAL A 78 3.85 -7.06 -3.37
N GLU A 79 3.15 -7.95 -2.69
CA GLU A 79 1.86 -8.46 -3.11
C GLU A 79 0.77 -7.73 -2.33
N ARG A 80 -0.18 -7.12 -3.03
CA ARG A 80 -1.29 -6.38 -2.42
C ARG A 80 -2.62 -6.84 -2.97
N THR A 81 -3.62 -6.99 -2.10
CA THR A 81 -5.02 -7.09 -2.50
C THR A 81 -5.82 -5.99 -1.81
N THR A 82 -6.55 -5.22 -2.60
CA THR A 82 -7.41 -4.12 -2.14
C THR A 82 -8.87 -4.57 -2.18
N TYR A 83 -9.65 -4.21 -1.16
CA TYR A 83 -11.05 -4.60 -0.99
C TYR A 83 -11.97 -3.38 -0.89
N ASP A 84 -13.20 -3.52 -1.39
CA ASP A 84 -14.28 -2.56 -1.13
C ASP A 84 -14.95 -2.80 0.22
N GLU A 85 -15.95 -1.97 0.56
CA GLU A 85 -16.66 -2.03 1.85
C GLU A 85 -17.38 -3.37 2.09
N PRO A 86 -18.04 -3.99 1.09
CA PRO A 86 -18.51 -5.37 1.18
C PRO A 86 -17.43 -6.45 1.32
N GLY A 87 -16.14 -6.11 1.20
CA GLY A 87 -15.02 -7.05 1.29
C GLY A 87 -14.68 -7.76 -0.02
N ARG A 88 -15.17 -7.28 -1.17
CA ARG A 88 -14.85 -7.85 -2.49
C ARG A 88 -13.49 -7.35 -2.96
N PRO A 89 -12.63 -8.22 -3.55
CA PRO A 89 -11.36 -7.78 -4.09
C PRO A 89 -11.57 -6.91 -5.33
N VAL A 90 -11.03 -5.70 -5.29
CA VAL A 90 -11.13 -4.70 -6.37
C VAL A 90 -9.80 -4.48 -7.10
N GLU A 91 -8.70 -4.96 -6.54
CA GLU A 91 -7.38 -4.96 -7.17
C GLU A 91 -6.45 -6.01 -6.56
N SER A 92 -5.59 -6.59 -7.41
CA SER A 92 -4.43 -7.38 -7.02
C SER A 92 -3.18 -6.78 -7.66
N GLY A 93 -2.24 -6.35 -6.82
CA GLY A 93 -0.97 -5.75 -7.21
C GLY A 93 0.20 -6.67 -6.90
N SER A 94 1.12 -6.82 -7.86
CA SER A 94 2.39 -7.53 -7.73
C SER A 94 3.51 -6.60 -8.17
N HIS A 95 4.29 -6.11 -7.21
CA HIS A 95 5.25 -5.03 -7.41
C HIS A 95 6.65 -5.48 -7.05
N VAL A 96 7.63 -4.96 -7.80
CA VAL A 96 9.05 -5.20 -7.59
C VAL A 96 9.76 -3.85 -7.50
N HIS A 97 10.57 -3.66 -6.47
CA HIS A 97 11.27 -2.43 -6.17
C HIS A 97 12.77 -2.70 -6.05
N ARG A 98 13.59 -1.77 -6.55
CA ARG A 98 15.04 -1.84 -6.34
C ARG A 98 15.35 -1.71 -4.85
N ALA A 99 15.93 -2.75 -4.25
CA ALA A 99 16.30 -2.71 -2.84
C ALA A 99 17.37 -1.64 -2.56
N SER A 100 18.20 -1.32 -3.54
CA SER A 100 19.25 -0.29 -3.48
C SER A 100 18.71 1.14 -3.34
N ARG A 101 17.43 1.38 -3.64
CA ARG A 101 16.86 2.75 -3.74
C ARG A 101 15.47 2.90 -3.11
N TYR A 102 14.91 1.84 -2.54
CA TYR A 102 13.55 1.85 -2.03
C TYR A 102 13.49 1.26 -0.62
N THR A 103 12.82 1.99 0.28
CA THR A 103 12.57 1.56 1.65
C THR A 103 11.06 1.55 1.89
N PHE A 104 10.56 0.51 2.54
CA PHE A 104 9.19 0.49 3.06
C PHE A 104 9.20 0.99 4.49
N GLU A 105 8.46 2.08 4.74
CA GLU A 105 8.26 2.65 6.06
C GLU A 105 6.78 2.51 6.43
N PHE A 106 6.53 2.00 7.65
CA PHE A 106 5.18 1.83 8.18
C PHE A 106 5.13 2.45 9.58
N GLN A 107 4.10 3.25 9.83
CA GLN A 107 3.81 3.76 11.17
C GLN A 107 2.52 3.10 11.68
N LEU A 108 2.62 2.36 12.78
CA LEU A 108 1.46 1.80 13.46
C LEU A 108 0.97 2.79 14.51
N LEU A 109 -0.28 3.24 14.38
CA LEU A 109 -0.96 4.04 15.38
C LEU A 109 -1.89 3.15 16.18
N ALA A 110 -1.56 2.89 17.45
CA ALA A 110 -2.51 2.29 18.37
C ALA A 110 -3.57 3.33 18.71
N ARG A 111 -4.86 3.01 18.54
CA ARG A 111 -5.90 3.75 19.28
C ARG A 111 -5.69 3.42 20.75
N GLY A 112 -5.26 4.42 21.53
CA GLY A 112 -5.21 4.30 22.97
C GLY A 112 -6.57 3.84 23.49
N GLN A 113 -6.58 2.91 24.44
CA GLN A 113 -7.75 2.74 25.30
C GLN A 113 -8.06 4.13 25.87
N GLY A 114 -9.31 4.58 25.72
CA GLY A 114 -9.75 5.81 26.38
C GLY A 114 -9.41 5.74 27.88
N PRO A 115 -9.23 6.89 28.57
CA PRO A 115 -8.98 6.88 30.01
C PRO A 115 -10.02 5.99 30.71
N PRO A 116 -9.62 5.20 31.73
CA PRO A 116 -10.58 4.40 32.49
C PRO A 116 -11.71 5.33 32.99
N PRO A 117 -12.98 4.87 32.99
CA PRO A 117 -14.09 5.69 33.48
C PRO A 117 -13.73 6.17 34.89
N GLY A 118 -13.71 7.50 35.06
CA GLY A 118 -13.16 8.16 36.22
C GLY A 118 -13.69 7.55 37.52
N GLY A 119 -12.76 7.27 38.44
CA GLY A 119 -13.13 7.17 39.85
C GLY A 119 -13.86 8.45 40.21
N GLY A 120 -15.13 8.31 40.62
CA GLY A 120 -15.99 9.42 41.00
C GLY A 120 -15.33 10.31 42.05
N PRO A 121 -15.84 11.55 42.23
CA PRO A 121 -15.26 12.48 43.18
C PRO A 121 -15.22 11.84 44.56
N GLY A 122 -14.02 11.65 45.10
CA GLY A 122 -13.81 11.20 46.47
C GLY A 122 -14.54 12.13 47.41
N VAL A 123 -15.57 11.62 48.07
CA VAL A 123 -16.23 12.27 49.19
C VAL A 123 -15.19 12.40 50.31
N PRO A 124 -14.87 13.60 50.83
CA PRO A 124 -14.10 13.71 52.05
C PRO A 124 -15.04 13.60 53.25
N PRO A 125 -14.72 12.76 54.24
CA PRO A 125 -15.04 13.11 55.63
C PRO A 125 -13.81 12.86 56.51
N GLY A 126 -13.53 13.62 57.57
CA GLY A 126 -14.18 14.75 58.21
C GLY A 126 -13.27 15.21 59.34
N HIS A 127 -13.48 16.43 59.85
CA HIS A 127 -12.75 16.95 61.00
C HIS A 127 -13.21 16.31 62.32
N GLY A 128 -12.23 15.99 63.17
CA GLY A 128 -12.29 16.11 64.63
C GLY A 128 -12.15 14.80 65.43
N PRO A 129 -11.90 14.89 66.75
CA PRO A 129 -11.50 16.07 67.54
C PRO A 129 -9.97 16.26 67.66
#